data_AF-A0A0G4EK44-F1
#
_entry.id   AF-A0A0G4EK44-F1
#
_cell.length_a   1.000
_cell.length_b   1.000
_cell.length_c   1.000
_cell.angle_alpha   90.00
_cell.angle_beta   90.00
_cell.angle_gamma   90.00
#
_symmetry.space_group_name_H-M   'P 1'
#
loop_
_entity.id
_entity.type
_entity.pdbx_description
1 polymer ?
#
loop_
_entity_poly.entity_id
_entity_poly.type
_entity_poly.pdbx_seq_one_letter_code
_entity_poly.pdbx_strand_id
1 'polypeptide(L)'
;MLRRAPPVVPWSAPVAASSVSAPPHLTHQRRRFGSYQKAKVEKTYERALLQTSEYLKRFAHPKDMTRREPDLKSRYTYERINARFMPNALKKEIEEQEKKDAAVSGEEGVGEGVLLEALRTTKYEGLINDLDLEPFGKMSVVHGDIFECEADAILVPMVPNFLPYRGFSLEVFDRGGKKLVRDAFYQVKNQYILKEFKRREEKAKQEGQQVDPASHMQLAADVEIGQVFVTASHGVGRSQLLLFCVMPYYWQGGPTDAARRLRYTIKKALSQVTSELPFISTLCLPHIGCGLYGYQPARHTHILMEEVMEALLQVEAESPRYTLEKVIFCDKDANTARALKEALDDLAEQWVPERQLVPYETYHTDKTKRVLEIPAKKFFQEGNRRKEKISFKRHHSVTRRMGVMYRNSIRRFMWRPARCLKPNPFLVHKSTGEPAAPDRQPPPTPFYYRGVTHILFPVPRTGFKSQRVDSKGRIVGDDRIPNMGMEVKPRN
;
A
#
# COMPACT_ATOMS: atom_id res chain seq x y z
N MET A 1 -15.89 -48.81 22.26
CA MET A 1 -14.92 -48.13 23.15
C MET A 1 -15.18 -46.63 23.10
N LEU A 2 -15.98 -46.14 24.04
CA LEU A 2 -16.45 -44.75 24.11
C LEU A 2 -15.47 -43.93 24.97
N ARG A 3 -14.84 -42.90 24.40
CA ARG A 3 -13.97 -41.97 25.13
C ARG A 3 -14.83 -40.93 25.86
N ARG A 4 -14.71 -40.90 27.19
CA ARG A 4 -15.35 -39.94 28.10
C ARG A 4 -14.79 -38.53 27.90
N ALA A 5 -15.69 -37.55 27.83
CA ALA A 5 -15.36 -36.14 27.91
C ALA A 5 -14.91 -35.74 29.34
N PRO A 6 -13.98 -34.79 29.50
CA PRO A 6 -13.55 -34.30 30.81
C PRO A 6 -14.58 -33.36 31.45
N PRO A 7 -14.64 -33.28 32.80
CA PRO A 7 -15.63 -32.48 33.51
C PRO A 7 -15.29 -30.99 33.50
N VAL A 8 -16.34 -30.17 33.35
CA VAL A 8 -16.33 -28.71 33.48
C VAL A 8 -16.21 -28.34 34.97
N VAL A 9 -15.19 -27.56 35.32
CA VAL A 9 -14.99 -27.05 36.69
C VAL A 9 -15.62 -25.64 36.79
N PRO A 10 -16.48 -25.35 37.78
CA PRO A 10 -17.10 -24.04 37.92
C PRO A 10 -16.11 -23.03 38.53
N TRP A 11 -16.11 -21.82 37.95
CA TRP A 11 -15.38 -20.66 38.47
C TRP A 11 -15.94 -20.21 39.82
N SER A 12 -15.10 -20.25 40.85
CA SER A 12 -15.36 -19.68 42.17
C SER A 12 -14.97 -18.21 42.24
N ALA A 13 -15.78 -17.45 42.98
CA ALA A 13 -15.71 -15.99 43.16
C ALA A 13 -14.41 -15.50 43.84
N PRO A 14 -14.02 -14.22 43.64
CA PRO A 14 -12.81 -13.68 44.24
C PRO A 14 -12.98 -13.40 45.75
N VAL A 15 -12.04 -13.94 46.53
CA VAL A 15 -11.86 -13.71 47.97
C VAL A 15 -11.24 -12.34 48.21
N ALA A 16 -11.80 -11.59 49.17
CA ALA A 16 -11.33 -10.30 49.63
C ALA A 16 -9.92 -10.41 50.25
N ALA A 17 -8.97 -9.64 49.73
CA ALA A 17 -7.62 -9.53 50.28
C ALA A 17 -7.58 -8.48 51.40
N SER A 18 -7.23 -8.97 52.59
CA SER A 18 -6.98 -8.20 53.80
C SER A 18 -5.67 -7.41 53.70
N SER A 19 -5.73 -6.22 54.30
CA SER A 19 -4.63 -5.26 54.46
C SER A 19 -3.59 -5.76 55.47
N VAL A 20 -2.33 -5.82 55.05
CA VAL A 20 -1.18 -5.90 55.97
C VAL A 20 -0.19 -4.79 55.59
N SER A 21 0.10 -3.95 56.58
CA SER A 21 0.98 -2.79 56.54
C SER A 21 2.46 -3.21 56.59
N ALA A 22 3.30 -2.52 55.82
CA ALA A 22 4.76 -2.61 55.90
C ALA A 22 5.38 -1.19 56.07
N PRO A 23 6.56 -1.08 56.72
CA PRO A 23 7.07 0.17 57.29
C PRO A 23 7.78 1.08 56.27
N PRO A 24 8.10 2.32 56.66
CA PRO A 24 8.54 3.38 55.76
C PRO A 24 10.03 3.27 55.43
N HIS A 25 10.46 3.69 54.24
CA HIS A 25 11.61 4.59 54.00
C HIS A 25 11.95 4.76 52.51
N LEU A 26 12.34 5.99 52.18
CA LEU A 26 12.96 6.53 50.95
C LEU A 26 12.05 6.85 49.75
N THR A 27 11.41 8.01 49.88
CA THR A 27 10.70 8.76 48.84
C THR A 27 11.64 9.30 47.75
N HIS A 28 11.81 8.53 46.67
CA HIS A 28 12.24 9.11 45.40
C HIS A 28 11.04 9.78 44.70
N GLN A 29 11.08 11.11 44.58
CA GLN A 29 10.15 11.91 43.78
C GLN A 29 10.07 11.38 42.34
N ARG A 30 9.06 10.55 42.05
CA ARG A 30 8.61 10.29 40.67
C ARG A 30 7.94 11.57 40.16
N ARG A 31 8.67 12.33 39.34
CA ARG A 31 8.09 13.46 38.59
C ARG A 31 6.89 12.97 37.79
N ARG A 32 5.70 13.50 38.10
CA ARG A 32 4.41 13.22 37.45
C ARG A 32 4.41 13.76 36.01
N PHE A 33 4.97 13.01 35.06
CA PHE A 33 4.86 13.34 33.62
C PHE A 33 3.47 13.01 33.04
N GLY A 34 2.68 12.17 33.71
CA GLY A 34 1.36 11.74 33.22
C GLY A 34 0.26 12.81 33.29
N SER A 35 0.33 13.77 34.23
CA SER A 35 -0.71 14.81 34.37
C SER A 35 -0.62 15.88 33.28
N TYR A 36 0.60 16.19 32.81
CA TYR A 36 0.81 17.18 31.75
C TYR A 36 0.28 16.69 30.38
N GLN A 37 0.49 15.41 30.06
CA GLN A 37 -0.02 14.84 28.82
C GLN A 37 -1.56 14.75 28.82
N LYS A 38 -2.17 14.36 29.95
CA LYS A 38 -3.64 14.36 30.09
C LYS A 38 -4.24 15.75 29.91
N ALA A 39 -3.71 16.77 30.59
CA ALA A 39 -4.18 18.15 30.46
C ALA A 39 -4.00 18.70 29.02
N LYS A 40 -2.97 18.25 28.29
CA LYS A 40 -2.77 18.65 26.90
C LYS A 40 -3.79 17.99 25.97
N VAL A 41 -4.07 16.69 26.14
CA VAL A 41 -5.10 15.98 25.37
C VAL A 41 -6.48 16.60 25.59
N GLU A 42 -6.82 16.89 26.84
CA GLU A 42 -8.10 17.50 27.24
C GLU A 42 -8.29 18.88 26.61
N LYS A 43 -7.28 19.77 26.67
CA LYS A 43 -7.31 21.07 25.97
C LYS A 43 -7.41 20.96 24.46
N THR A 44 -6.89 19.88 23.86
CA THR A 44 -6.97 19.67 22.41
C THR A 44 -8.38 19.26 22.01
N TYR A 45 -9.01 18.41 22.84
CA TYR A 45 -10.39 17.96 22.66
C TYR A 45 -11.40 19.12 22.82
N GLU A 46 -11.24 19.96 23.84
CA GLU A 46 -12.08 21.15 24.05
C GLU A 46 -12.05 22.12 22.85
N ARG A 47 -10.86 22.35 22.27
CA ARG A 47 -10.72 23.20 21.07
C ARG A 47 -11.42 22.60 19.86
N ALA A 48 -11.35 21.29 19.68
CA ALA A 48 -12.03 20.62 18.57
C ALA A 48 -13.55 20.73 18.71
N LEU A 49 -14.10 20.57 19.92
CA LEU A 49 -15.53 20.77 20.18
C LEU A 49 -15.98 22.21 19.92
N LEU A 50 -15.19 23.20 20.36
CA LEU A 50 -15.46 24.61 20.09
C LEU A 50 -15.50 24.91 18.59
N GLN A 51 -14.49 24.47 17.82
CA GLN A 51 -14.45 24.65 16.37
C GLN A 51 -15.62 23.98 15.66
N THR A 52 -16.01 22.79 16.09
CA THR A 52 -17.16 22.05 15.53
C THR A 52 -18.46 22.79 15.82
N SER A 53 -18.61 23.33 17.04
CA SER A 53 -19.78 24.13 17.43
C SER A 53 -19.88 25.45 16.65
N GLU A 54 -18.75 26.13 16.41
CA GLU A 54 -18.70 27.34 15.58
C GLU A 54 -19.01 27.05 14.11
N TYR A 55 -18.49 25.93 13.59
CA TYR A 55 -18.79 25.45 12.25
C TYR A 55 -20.29 25.22 12.08
N LEU A 56 -20.93 24.48 12.99
CA LEU A 56 -22.37 24.24 12.94
C LEU A 56 -23.21 25.52 13.08
N LYS A 57 -22.78 26.47 13.93
CA LYS A 57 -23.43 27.79 14.03
C LYS A 57 -23.36 28.60 12.72
N ARG A 58 -22.30 28.43 11.92
CA ARG A 58 -22.20 29.06 10.59
C ARG A 58 -23.20 28.46 9.58
N PHE A 59 -23.62 27.22 9.75
CA PHE A 59 -24.66 26.60 8.91
C PHE A 59 -26.08 26.91 9.36
N ALA A 60 -26.28 27.26 10.64
CA ALA A 60 -27.61 27.54 11.20
C ALA A 60 -28.21 28.90 10.76
N HIS A 61 -27.41 29.78 10.17
CA HIS A 61 -27.89 31.04 9.57
C HIS A 61 -27.61 31.05 8.07
N PRO A 62 -28.49 30.45 7.24
CA PRO A 62 -28.40 30.60 5.80
C PRO A 62 -28.73 32.06 5.47
N LYS A 63 -27.72 32.91 5.33
CA LYS A 63 -27.89 34.16 4.59
C LYS A 63 -28.13 33.78 3.15
N ASP A 64 -29.24 34.23 2.60
CA ASP A 64 -29.72 34.05 1.23
C ASP A 64 -28.58 33.96 0.20
N MET A 65 -28.13 32.74 -0.07
CA MET A 65 -27.38 32.44 -1.28
C MET A 65 -28.41 32.18 -2.36
N THR A 66 -28.92 33.27 -2.92
CA THR A 66 -29.55 33.25 -4.23
C THR A 66 -28.64 32.48 -5.18
N ARG A 67 -29.23 31.49 -5.85
CA ARG A 67 -28.64 30.66 -6.92
C ARG A 67 -27.71 31.51 -7.80
N ARG A 68 -26.40 31.45 -7.53
CA ARG A 68 -25.41 31.73 -8.57
C ARG A 68 -25.25 30.43 -9.33
N GLU A 69 -25.72 30.44 -10.57
CA GLU A 69 -25.32 29.42 -11.54
C GLU A 69 -23.79 29.29 -11.51
N PRO A 70 -23.24 28.07 -11.47
CA PRO A 70 -21.82 27.87 -11.38
C PRO A 70 -21.16 28.42 -12.64
N ASP A 71 -20.42 29.52 -12.46
CA ASP A 71 -19.62 30.16 -13.49
C ASP A 71 -18.60 29.12 -14.03
N LEU A 72 -18.73 28.79 -15.31
CA LEU A 72 -17.93 27.76 -16.02
C LEU A 72 -16.42 28.03 -15.99
N LYS A 73 -16.00 29.22 -15.53
CA LYS A 73 -14.60 29.62 -15.36
C LYS A 73 -13.87 28.95 -14.18
N SER A 74 -14.56 28.20 -13.31
CA SER A 74 -13.94 27.49 -12.18
C SER A 74 -13.19 26.18 -12.55
N ARG A 75 -13.26 25.76 -13.83
CA ARG A 75 -12.53 24.58 -14.35
C ARG A 75 -11.00 24.72 -14.37
N TYR A 76 -10.45 25.90 -14.15
CA TYR A 76 -8.99 26.15 -14.16
C TYR A 76 -8.25 25.84 -12.85
N THR A 77 -8.89 25.17 -11.88
CA THR A 77 -8.25 24.91 -10.57
C THR A 77 -7.30 23.71 -10.59
N TYR A 78 -7.55 22.69 -11.41
CA TYR A 78 -6.75 21.46 -11.42
C TYR A 78 -5.35 21.67 -12.02
N GLU A 79 -5.25 22.38 -13.14
CA GLU A 79 -3.97 22.76 -13.78
C GLU A 79 -3.13 23.67 -12.88
N ARG A 80 -3.78 24.59 -12.16
CA ARG A 80 -3.11 25.51 -11.22
C ARG A 80 -2.58 24.81 -9.97
N ILE A 81 -3.26 23.75 -9.51
CA ILE A 81 -2.80 22.92 -8.40
C ILE A 81 -1.60 22.07 -8.85
N ASN A 82 -1.69 21.41 -10.01
CA ASN A 82 -0.56 20.64 -10.54
C ASN A 82 0.67 21.51 -10.83
N ALA A 83 0.48 22.72 -11.37
CA ALA A 83 1.57 23.67 -11.62
C ALA A 83 2.27 24.16 -10.34
N ARG A 84 1.62 24.08 -9.17
CA ARG A 84 2.19 24.53 -7.89
C ARG A 84 2.95 23.44 -7.14
N PHE A 85 2.68 22.17 -7.43
CA PHE A 85 3.29 21.01 -6.76
C PHE A 85 4.25 20.19 -7.65
N MET A 86 4.38 20.53 -8.93
CA MET A 86 5.40 19.95 -9.82
C MET A 86 6.82 20.41 -9.44
N PRO A 87 7.80 19.49 -9.24
CA PRO A 87 9.20 19.85 -9.02
C PRO A 87 9.75 20.64 -10.22
N ASN A 88 10.56 21.67 -9.98
CA ASN A 88 11.11 22.53 -11.04
C ASN A 88 11.95 21.77 -12.10
N ALA A 89 12.46 20.58 -11.77
CA ALA A 89 13.16 19.70 -12.72
C ALA A 89 12.20 19.13 -13.78
N LEU A 90 11.02 18.67 -13.36
CA LEU A 90 10.01 18.09 -14.25
C LEU A 90 9.40 19.15 -15.19
N LYS A 91 9.26 20.39 -14.70
CA LYS A 91 8.81 21.52 -15.54
C LYS A 91 9.76 21.82 -16.69
N LYS A 92 11.07 21.73 -16.46
CA LYS A 92 12.08 21.96 -17.49
C LYS A 92 12.11 20.82 -18.52
N GLU A 93 11.94 19.57 -18.07
CA GLU A 93 11.86 18.43 -18.98
C GLU A 93 10.64 18.54 -19.92
N ILE A 94 9.47 18.93 -19.39
CA ILE A 94 8.27 19.13 -20.20
C ILE A 94 8.45 20.30 -21.18
N GLU A 95 8.98 21.45 -20.75
CA GLU A 95 9.25 22.60 -21.66
C GLU A 95 10.28 22.27 -22.76
N GLU A 96 11.31 21.47 -22.46
CA GLU A 96 12.28 21.03 -23.48
C GLU A 96 11.67 20.04 -24.46
N GLN A 97 10.72 19.22 -24.01
CA GLN A 97 10.04 18.24 -24.84
C GLN A 97 9.02 18.92 -25.77
N GLU A 98 8.23 19.85 -25.26
CA GLU A 98 7.31 20.67 -26.06
C GLU A 98 8.05 21.53 -27.12
N LYS A 99 9.23 22.06 -26.79
CA LYS A 99 10.07 22.78 -27.78
C LYS A 99 10.64 21.88 -28.86
N LYS A 100 10.94 20.62 -28.54
CA LYS A 100 11.38 19.63 -29.54
C LYS A 100 10.22 19.23 -30.45
N ASP A 101 9.03 19.04 -29.90
CA ASP A 101 7.86 18.65 -30.67
C ASP A 101 7.36 19.79 -31.57
N ALA A 102 7.44 21.05 -31.11
CA ALA A 102 7.10 22.22 -31.92
C ALA A 102 8.12 22.53 -33.03
N ALA A 103 9.38 22.09 -32.89
CA ALA A 103 10.40 22.25 -33.93
C ALA A 103 10.26 21.22 -35.07
N VAL A 104 9.47 20.16 -34.87
CA VAL A 104 9.30 19.06 -35.85
C VAL A 104 8.03 19.23 -36.71
N SER A 105 7.06 20.05 -36.29
CA SER A 105 5.76 20.21 -36.97
C SER A 105 5.67 21.39 -37.95
N GLY A 106 6.78 22.06 -38.23
CA GLY A 106 6.83 23.26 -39.07
C GLY A 106 7.21 22.99 -40.52
N GLU A 107 6.57 22.07 -41.25
CA GLU A 107 6.52 22.12 -42.71
C GLU A 107 5.46 21.15 -43.30
N GLU A 108 4.57 21.74 -44.10
CA GLU A 108 3.63 21.16 -45.10
C GLU A 108 2.36 20.43 -44.62
N GLY A 109 1.24 21.13 -44.83
CA GLY A 109 -0.12 20.62 -44.71
C GLY A 109 -0.59 19.84 -45.94
N VAL A 110 -1.76 19.20 -45.77
CA VAL A 110 -2.44 18.23 -46.66
C VAL A 110 -2.05 16.78 -46.37
N GLY A 111 -2.45 16.28 -45.18
CA GLY A 111 -2.29 14.86 -44.78
C GLY A 111 -2.68 14.51 -43.34
N GLU A 112 -3.20 15.47 -42.56
CA GLU A 112 -3.35 15.33 -41.09
C GLU A 112 -4.31 14.22 -40.63
N GLY A 113 -5.32 13.86 -41.44
CA GLY A 113 -6.29 12.84 -41.06
C GLY A 113 -5.74 11.41 -41.05
N VAL A 114 -4.84 11.08 -42.00
CA VAL A 114 -4.32 9.71 -42.18
C VAL A 114 -3.07 9.47 -41.33
N LEU A 115 -2.27 10.51 -41.08
CA LEU A 115 -1.06 10.40 -40.25
C LEU A 115 -1.39 10.24 -38.76
N LEU A 116 -2.47 10.88 -38.27
CA LEU A 116 -2.95 10.72 -36.89
C LEU A 116 -3.54 9.32 -36.62
N GLU A 117 -4.12 8.68 -37.63
CA GLU A 117 -4.63 7.31 -37.53
C GLU A 117 -3.49 6.28 -37.60
N ALA A 118 -2.47 6.52 -38.43
CA ALA A 118 -1.26 5.71 -38.49
C ALA A 118 -0.41 5.81 -37.21
N LEU A 119 -0.29 7.00 -36.61
CA LEU A 119 0.36 7.22 -35.30
C LEU A 119 -0.41 6.61 -34.11
N ARG A 120 -1.67 6.22 -34.32
CA ARG A 120 -2.52 5.55 -33.31
C ARG A 120 -2.56 4.04 -33.44
N THR A 121 -1.78 3.43 -34.34
CA THR A 121 -1.54 1.99 -34.28
C THR A 121 -0.64 1.69 -33.09
N THR A 122 -1.24 1.67 -31.90
CA THR A 122 -0.58 1.23 -30.66
C THR A 122 -0.02 -0.16 -30.90
N LYS A 123 1.30 -0.24 -31.01
CA LYS A 123 1.99 -1.53 -31.09
C LYS A 123 1.91 -2.18 -29.72
N TYR A 124 1.03 -3.16 -29.61
CA TYR A 124 0.90 -3.98 -28.42
C TYR A 124 2.11 -4.93 -28.31
N GLU A 125 2.70 -5.01 -27.10
CA GLU A 125 3.84 -5.90 -26.83
C GLU A 125 3.39 -7.36 -26.70
N GLY A 126 2.09 -7.61 -26.48
CA GLY A 126 1.54 -8.94 -26.29
C GLY A 126 1.75 -9.44 -24.86
N LEU A 127 2.06 -10.73 -24.72
CA LEU A 127 2.32 -11.35 -23.42
C LEU A 127 3.64 -10.81 -22.83
N ILE A 128 3.55 -10.10 -21.71
CA ILE A 128 4.71 -9.50 -21.03
C ILE A 128 5.25 -10.45 -19.96
N ASN A 129 4.37 -11.11 -19.21
CA ASN A 129 4.74 -11.99 -18.12
C ASN A 129 3.69 -13.08 -17.91
N ASP A 130 4.14 -14.23 -17.41
CA ASP A 130 3.29 -15.36 -17.07
C ASP A 130 3.82 -16.04 -15.81
N LEU A 131 2.92 -16.32 -14.88
CA LEU A 131 3.20 -16.96 -13.60
C LEU A 131 2.31 -18.19 -13.48
N ASP A 132 2.96 -19.36 -13.50
CA ASP A 132 2.30 -20.64 -13.26
C ASP A 132 2.35 -20.97 -11.76
N LEU A 133 1.18 -21.26 -11.18
CA LEU A 133 1.01 -21.63 -9.78
C LEU A 133 0.46 -23.05 -9.72
N GLU A 134 1.15 -24.04 -10.28
CA GLU A 134 0.68 -25.43 -10.24
C GLU A 134 0.53 -25.93 -8.78
N PRO A 135 -0.60 -26.57 -8.41
CA PRO A 135 -1.76 -26.97 -9.23
C PRO A 135 -2.95 -25.98 -9.21
N PHE A 136 -2.78 -24.78 -8.68
CA PHE A 136 -3.85 -23.83 -8.38
C PHE A 136 -4.35 -23.02 -9.59
N GLY A 137 -3.46 -22.63 -10.51
CA GLY A 137 -3.84 -21.85 -11.69
C GLY A 137 -2.71 -21.00 -12.26
N LYS A 138 -3.02 -20.08 -13.17
CA LYS A 138 -2.05 -19.23 -13.88
C LYS A 138 -2.46 -17.76 -13.84
N MET A 139 -1.47 -16.87 -13.72
CA MET A 139 -1.63 -15.43 -13.80
C MET A 139 -0.76 -14.88 -14.92
N SER A 140 -1.36 -14.18 -15.89
CA SER A 140 -0.65 -13.61 -17.03
C SER A 140 -0.86 -12.11 -17.14
N VAL A 141 0.14 -11.38 -17.62
CA VAL A 141 0.08 -9.94 -17.88
C VAL A 141 0.31 -9.70 -19.37
N VAL A 142 -0.65 -9.03 -20.01
CA VAL A 142 -0.69 -8.75 -21.44
C VAL A 142 -0.79 -7.24 -21.64
N HIS A 143 0.03 -6.70 -22.53
CA HIS A 143 -0.15 -5.37 -23.09
C HIS A 143 -0.88 -5.52 -24.43
N GLY A 144 -2.15 -5.12 -24.47
CA GLY A 144 -3.06 -5.44 -25.56
C GLY A 144 -4.41 -4.73 -25.44
N ASP A 145 -5.30 -4.98 -26.40
CA ASP A 145 -6.71 -4.64 -26.24
C ASP A 145 -7.44 -5.76 -25.49
N ILE A 146 -8.05 -5.42 -24.36
CA ILE A 146 -8.80 -6.37 -23.52
C ILE A 146 -9.97 -7.02 -24.27
N PHE A 147 -10.51 -6.37 -25.31
CA PHE A 147 -11.57 -6.93 -26.15
C PHE A 147 -11.09 -8.05 -27.09
N GLU A 148 -9.79 -8.09 -27.39
CA GLU A 148 -9.16 -9.12 -28.23
C GLU A 148 -8.65 -10.31 -27.40
N CYS A 149 -8.64 -10.20 -26.08
CA CYS A 149 -8.22 -11.29 -25.20
C CYS A 149 -9.21 -12.46 -25.24
N GLU A 150 -8.68 -13.66 -25.43
CA GLU A 150 -9.42 -14.92 -25.36
C GLU A 150 -9.57 -15.36 -23.90
N ALA A 151 -10.72 -15.03 -23.32
CA ALA A 151 -11.13 -15.44 -21.98
C ALA A 151 -12.64 -15.67 -21.94
N ASP A 152 -13.12 -16.52 -21.03
CA ASP A 152 -14.54 -16.82 -20.87
C ASP A 152 -15.32 -15.56 -20.49
N ALA A 153 -14.72 -14.75 -19.61
CA ALA A 153 -15.33 -13.55 -19.07
C ALA A 153 -14.35 -12.37 -18.94
N ILE A 154 -14.88 -11.15 -19.10
CA ILE A 154 -14.15 -9.90 -18.81
C ILE A 154 -14.78 -9.24 -17.58
N LEU A 155 -13.94 -8.86 -16.61
CA LEU A 155 -14.37 -8.07 -15.44
C LEU A 155 -14.44 -6.58 -15.81
N VAL A 156 -15.64 -6.02 -15.79
CA VAL A 156 -15.90 -4.63 -16.14
C VAL A 156 -16.13 -3.83 -14.85
N PRO A 157 -15.19 -2.97 -14.41
CA PRO A 157 -15.44 -2.07 -13.29
C PRO A 157 -16.61 -1.15 -13.62
N MET A 158 -17.56 -0.99 -12.70
CA MET A 158 -18.80 -0.25 -12.89
C MET A 158 -19.06 0.70 -11.72
N VAL A 159 -19.72 1.83 -11.99
CA VAL A 159 -20.09 2.80 -10.95
C VAL A 159 -21.31 2.33 -10.15
N PRO A 160 -21.49 2.73 -8.88
CA PRO A 160 -22.60 2.27 -8.03
C PRO A 160 -24.00 2.57 -8.57
N ASN A 161 -24.16 3.68 -9.29
CA ASN A 161 -25.40 4.06 -9.95
C ASN A 161 -25.60 3.39 -11.33
N PHE A 162 -24.67 2.53 -11.74
CA PHE A 162 -24.71 1.77 -13.00
C PHE A 162 -24.86 2.62 -14.27
N LEU A 163 -24.50 3.91 -14.18
CA LEU A 163 -24.57 4.89 -15.26
C LEU A 163 -23.17 5.51 -15.46
N PRO A 164 -22.26 4.82 -16.19
CA PRO A 164 -20.93 5.31 -16.44
C PRO A 164 -20.99 6.49 -17.42
N TYR A 165 -20.37 7.61 -17.05
CA TYR A 165 -20.29 8.80 -17.94
C TYR A 165 -19.06 8.80 -18.85
N ARG A 166 -18.03 7.99 -18.52
CA ARG A 166 -16.77 7.86 -19.28
C ARG A 166 -16.00 6.61 -18.87
N GLY A 167 -14.95 6.29 -19.61
CA GLY A 167 -13.99 5.24 -19.29
C GLY A 167 -14.41 3.87 -19.83
N PHE A 168 -13.73 2.83 -19.35
CA PHE A 168 -13.85 1.48 -19.89
C PHE A 168 -15.28 0.92 -19.87
N SER A 169 -16.05 1.14 -18.80
CA SER A 169 -17.43 0.66 -18.70
C SER A 169 -18.38 1.33 -19.70
N LEU A 170 -18.14 2.60 -20.05
CA LEU A 170 -18.90 3.27 -21.12
C LEU A 170 -18.53 2.69 -22.49
N GLU A 171 -17.24 2.48 -22.75
CA GLU A 171 -16.77 1.85 -24.01
C GLU A 171 -17.41 0.46 -24.21
N VAL A 172 -17.52 -0.34 -23.13
CA VAL A 172 -18.22 -1.62 -23.13
C VAL A 172 -19.70 -1.46 -23.53
N PHE A 173 -20.41 -0.48 -22.95
CA PHE A 173 -21.82 -0.22 -23.29
C PHE A 173 -22.00 0.30 -24.71
N ASP A 174 -21.11 1.15 -25.20
CA ASP A 174 -21.17 1.67 -26.55
C ASP A 174 -20.97 0.54 -27.59
N ARG A 175 -20.01 -0.36 -27.35
CA ARG A 175 -19.76 -1.54 -28.21
C ARG A 175 -20.90 -2.55 -28.18
N GLY A 176 -21.47 -2.83 -27.00
CA GLY A 176 -22.55 -3.82 -26.85
C GLY A 176 -23.94 -3.28 -27.21
N GLY A 177 -24.07 -1.96 -27.32
CA GLY A 177 -25.28 -1.26 -27.72
C GLY A 177 -26.46 -1.44 -26.77
N LYS A 178 -27.67 -1.11 -27.27
CA LYS A 178 -28.90 -1.06 -26.46
C LYS A 178 -29.30 -2.41 -25.85
N LYS A 179 -28.89 -3.54 -26.45
CA LYS A 179 -29.22 -4.89 -25.95
C LYS A 179 -28.47 -5.19 -24.65
N LEU A 180 -27.14 -4.96 -24.64
CA LEU A 180 -26.31 -5.14 -23.46
C LEU A 180 -26.77 -4.23 -22.31
N VAL A 181 -27.04 -2.96 -22.61
CA VAL A 181 -27.52 -2.01 -21.59
C VAL A 181 -28.83 -2.52 -20.98
N ARG A 182 -29.81 -2.94 -21.78
CA ARG A 182 -31.08 -3.48 -21.27
C ARG A 182 -30.87 -4.72 -20.41
N ASP A 183 -30.03 -5.66 -20.84
CA ASP A 183 -29.76 -6.89 -20.09
C ASP A 183 -29.07 -6.58 -18.76
N ALA A 184 -28.04 -5.73 -18.78
CA ALA A 184 -27.32 -5.34 -17.57
C ALA A 184 -28.23 -4.65 -16.54
N PHE A 185 -29.09 -3.72 -16.97
CA PHE A 185 -30.08 -3.09 -16.08
C PHE A 185 -31.16 -4.07 -15.60
N TYR A 186 -31.54 -5.05 -16.43
CA TYR A 186 -32.47 -6.09 -16.04
C TYR A 186 -31.89 -6.99 -14.94
N GLN A 187 -30.62 -7.38 -15.04
CA GLN A 187 -29.90 -8.14 -14.01
C GLN A 187 -29.83 -7.37 -12.69
N VAL A 188 -29.47 -6.08 -12.74
CA VAL A 188 -29.42 -5.22 -11.55
C VAL A 188 -30.81 -5.12 -10.90
N LYS A 189 -31.86 -4.89 -11.69
CA LYS A 189 -33.24 -4.80 -11.19
C LYS A 189 -33.70 -6.10 -10.54
N ASN A 190 -33.43 -7.25 -11.17
CA ASN A 190 -33.83 -8.55 -10.65
C ASN A 190 -33.13 -8.87 -9.32
N GLN A 191 -31.83 -8.65 -9.23
CA GLN A 191 -31.10 -8.88 -7.97
C GLN A 191 -31.58 -7.94 -6.87
N TYR A 192 -31.92 -6.69 -7.19
CA TYR A 192 -32.52 -5.76 -6.23
C TYR A 192 -33.87 -6.28 -5.69
N ILE A 193 -34.77 -6.71 -6.59
CA ILE A 193 -36.07 -7.27 -6.21
C ILE A 193 -35.88 -8.48 -5.28
N LEU A 194 -34.94 -9.37 -5.60
CA LEU A 194 -34.63 -10.53 -4.77
C LEU A 194 -34.08 -10.15 -3.39
N LYS A 195 -33.21 -9.14 -3.30
CA LYS A 195 -32.66 -8.67 -2.01
C LYS A 195 -33.73 -8.03 -1.13
N GLU A 196 -34.56 -7.15 -1.70
CA GLU A 196 -35.67 -6.53 -0.96
C GLU A 196 -36.67 -7.57 -0.47
N PHE A 197 -36.98 -8.58 -1.29
CA PHE A 197 -37.85 -9.69 -0.89
C PHE A 197 -37.28 -10.44 0.33
N LYS A 198 -36.00 -10.85 0.29
CA LYS A 198 -35.33 -11.52 1.42
C LYS A 198 -35.32 -10.68 2.70
N ARG A 199 -34.98 -9.40 2.58
CA ARG A 199 -34.97 -8.46 3.73
C ARG A 199 -36.34 -8.34 4.38
N ARG A 200 -37.41 -8.34 3.57
CA ARG A 200 -38.78 -8.30 4.09
C ARG A 200 -39.20 -9.62 4.71
N GLU A 201 -38.84 -10.76 4.12
CA GLU A 201 -39.08 -12.06 4.76
C GLU A 201 -38.40 -12.16 6.13
N GLU A 202 -37.17 -11.66 6.25
CA GLU A 202 -36.44 -11.62 7.53
C GLU A 202 -37.12 -10.70 8.54
N LYS A 203 -37.57 -9.51 8.13
CA LYS A 203 -38.35 -8.61 8.99
C LYS A 203 -39.70 -9.21 9.38
N ALA A 204 -40.42 -9.82 8.45
CA ALA A 204 -41.69 -10.48 8.68
C ALA A 204 -41.56 -11.62 9.70
N LYS A 205 -40.47 -12.40 9.61
CA LYS A 205 -40.14 -13.44 10.60
C LYS A 205 -39.85 -12.85 11.98
N GLN A 206 -39.28 -11.65 12.06
CA GLN A 206 -39.00 -10.97 13.33
C GLN A 206 -40.22 -10.27 13.92
N GLU A 207 -41.09 -9.70 13.08
CA GLU A 207 -42.21 -8.83 13.48
C GLU A 207 -43.57 -9.56 13.46
N GLY A 208 -43.64 -10.80 12.98
CA GLY A 208 -44.87 -11.60 12.92
C GLY A 208 -45.95 -11.07 11.97
N GLN A 209 -45.61 -10.11 11.11
CA GLN A 209 -46.52 -9.49 10.14
C GLN A 209 -46.38 -10.12 8.74
N GLN A 210 -47.51 -10.37 8.09
CA GLN A 210 -47.56 -10.74 6.68
C GLN A 210 -47.24 -9.51 5.81
N VAL A 211 -46.29 -9.67 4.89
CA VAL A 211 -45.85 -8.61 3.97
C VAL A 211 -46.66 -8.71 2.69
N ASP A 212 -47.36 -7.63 2.34
CA ASP A 212 -48.02 -7.49 1.05
C ASP A 212 -46.98 -7.30 -0.08
N PRO A 213 -47.01 -8.12 -1.15
CA PRO A 213 -46.01 -8.08 -2.22
C PRO A 213 -46.20 -6.93 -3.23
N ALA A 214 -47.32 -6.20 -3.18
CA ALA A 214 -47.69 -5.21 -4.20
C ALA A 214 -47.23 -3.78 -3.89
N SER A 215 -46.74 -3.51 -2.67
CA SER A 215 -46.37 -2.15 -2.24
C SER A 215 -44.86 -1.90 -2.41
N HIS A 216 -44.57 -1.01 -3.36
CA HIS A 216 -43.36 -0.20 -3.56
C HIS A 216 -42.35 -0.66 -4.63
N MET A 217 -42.27 0.19 -5.66
CA MET A 217 -41.20 0.30 -6.64
C MET A 217 -40.60 1.72 -6.56
N GLN A 218 -39.99 2.08 -5.42
CA GLN A 218 -39.15 3.29 -5.33
C GLN A 218 -37.70 2.88 -5.56
N LEU A 219 -37.24 3.03 -6.81
CA LEU A 219 -35.88 2.76 -7.25
C LEU A 219 -34.90 3.81 -6.71
N ALA A 220 -34.41 3.60 -5.49
CA ALA A 220 -33.11 4.13 -5.07
C ALA A 220 -32.27 2.91 -4.65
N ALA A 221 -31.77 2.19 -5.65
CA ALA A 221 -31.02 0.95 -5.45
C ALA A 221 -29.58 1.26 -5.03
N ASP A 222 -29.28 1.13 -3.75
CA ASP A 222 -27.90 1.06 -3.27
C ASP A 222 -27.33 -0.31 -3.66
N VAL A 223 -26.71 -0.38 -4.84
CA VAL A 223 -25.98 -1.56 -5.26
C VAL A 223 -24.76 -1.73 -4.36
N GLU A 224 -24.55 -2.94 -3.84
CA GLU A 224 -23.44 -3.18 -2.94
C GLU A 224 -22.10 -3.14 -3.67
N ILE A 225 -21.12 -2.53 -3.04
CA ILE A 225 -19.74 -2.53 -3.51
C ILE A 225 -19.21 -3.98 -3.54
N GLY A 226 -18.48 -4.31 -4.61
CA GLY A 226 -17.89 -5.63 -4.88
C GLY A 226 -18.87 -6.65 -5.44
N GLN A 227 -20.16 -6.29 -5.60
CA GLN A 227 -21.14 -7.15 -6.25
C GLN A 227 -20.87 -7.24 -7.77
N VAL A 228 -21.02 -8.42 -8.33
CA VAL A 228 -20.81 -8.73 -9.74
C VAL A 228 -22.14 -9.09 -10.40
N PHE A 229 -22.41 -8.48 -11.55
CA PHE A 229 -23.54 -8.83 -12.43
C PHE A 229 -23.04 -9.47 -13.71
N VAL A 230 -23.65 -10.59 -14.09
CA VAL A 230 -23.27 -11.35 -15.27
C VAL A 230 -24.21 -11.00 -16.42
N THR A 231 -23.64 -10.77 -17.59
CA THR A 231 -24.39 -10.57 -18.84
C THR A 231 -23.67 -11.28 -19.99
N ALA A 232 -24.39 -11.55 -21.07
CA ALA A 232 -23.76 -11.96 -22.32
C ALA A 232 -22.93 -10.81 -22.90
N SER A 233 -21.85 -11.11 -23.62
CA SER A 233 -20.98 -10.06 -24.15
C SER A 233 -21.63 -9.19 -25.23
N HIS A 234 -22.68 -9.67 -25.89
CA HIS A 234 -23.37 -8.97 -26.98
C HIS A 234 -22.43 -8.45 -28.09
N GLY A 235 -21.32 -9.14 -28.33
CA GLY A 235 -20.36 -8.80 -29.38
C GLY A 235 -19.35 -7.70 -29.01
N VAL A 236 -19.22 -7.35 -27.72
CA VAL A 236 -18.24 -6.34 -27.26
C VAL A 236 -16.79 -6.76 -27.51
N GLY A 237 -16.49 -8.06 -27.44
CA GLY A 237 -15.16 -8.62 -27.63
C GLY A 237 -15.21 -10.13 -27.88
N ARG A 238 -14.06 -10.80 -27.78
CA ARG A 238 -13.96 -12.26 -27.93
C ARG A 238 -14.51 -13.05 -26.74
N SER A 239 -14.71 -12.41 -25.59
CA SER A 239 -15.28 -13.08 -24.42
C SER A 239 -16.76 -13.41 -24.60
N GLN A 240 -17.19 -14.49 -23.97
CA GLN A 240 -18.60 -14.91 -24.00
C GLN A 240 -19.43 -14.09 -23.01
N LEU A 241 -18.83 -13.72 -21.88
CA LEU A 241 -19.50 -13.05 -20.77
C LEU A 241 -18.82 -11.74 -20.37
N LEU A 242 -19.62 -10.86 -19.78
CA LEU A 242 -19.19 -9.63 -19.11
C LEU A 242 -19.65 -9.64 -17.67
N LEU A 243 -18.73 -9.33 -16.76
CA LEU A 243 -18.93 -9.32 -15.33
C LEU A 243 -18.83 -7.88 -14.82
N PHE A 244 -19.96 -7.22 -14.61
CA PHE A 244 -19.99 -5.85 -14.11
C PHE A 244 -19.75 -5.82 -12.62
N CYS A 245 -18.54 -5.42 -12.20
CA CYS A 245 -18.14 -5.32 -10.80
C CYS A 245 -18.39 -3.91 -10.26
N VAL A 246 -19.17 -3.78 -9.20
CA VAL A 246 -19.53 -2.47 -8.64
C VAL A 246 -18.39 -1.93 -7.78
N MET A 247 -17.76 -0.87 -8.28
CA MET A 247 -16.62 -0.23 -7.65
C MET A 247 -17.04 0.91 -6.71
N PRO A 248 -16.34 1.12 -5.59
CA PRO A 248 -16.57 2.28 -4.74
C PRO A 248 -15.92 3.54 -5.32
N TYR A 249 -16.39 4.71 -4.93
CA TYR A 249 -15.64 5.94 -5.09
C TYR A 249 -14.57 6.04 -3.99
N TYR A 250 -13.30 6.15 -4.39
CA TYR A 250 -12.18 6.15 -3.47
C TYR A 250 -11.90 7.52 -2.83
N TRP A 251 -12.44 8.62 -3.39
CA TRP A 251 -12.29 9.96 -2.81
C TRP A 251 -12.94 10.12 -1.43
N GLN A 252 -13.78 9.16 -1.01
CA GLN A 252 -14.53 9.23 0.24
C GLN A 252 -13.70 8.62 1.38
N GLY A 253 -12.48 9.13 1.64
CA GLY A 253 -11.63 8.63 2.72
C GLY A 253 -10.14 8.92 2.53
N GLY A 254 -9.33 8.40 3.45
CA GLY A 254 -7.88 8.43 3.34
C GLY A 254 -7.32 7.29 2.44
N PRO A 255 -6.02 7.32 2.11
CA PRO A 255 -5.38 6.30 1.26
C PRO A 255 -5.55 4.88 1.77
N THR A 256 -5.44 4.70 3.09
CA THR A 256 -5.59 3.39 3.72
C THR A 256 -7.01 2.85 3.58
N ASP A 257 -8.03 3.72 3.67
CA ASP A 257 -9.42 3.30 3.51
C ASP A 257 -9.74 3.00 2.05
N ALA A 258 -9.19 3.78 1.11
CA ALA A 258 -9.29 3.48 -0.32
C ALA A 258 -8.66 2.12 -0.65
N ALA A 259 -7.48 1.82 -0.09
CA ALA A 259 -6.83 0.52 -0.24
C ALA A 259 -7.68 -0.63 0.33
N ARG A 260 -8.23 -0.47 1.54
CA ARG A 260 -9.14 -1.47 2.15
C ARG A 260 -10.40 -1.70 1.32
N ARG A 261 -10.98 -0.62 0.77
CA ARG A 261 -12.14 -0.71 -0.11
C ARG A 261 -11.81 -1.44 -1.41
N LEU A 262 -10.67 -1.16 -2.02
CA LEU A 262 -10.22 -1.89 -3.21
C LEU A 262 -10.05 -3.38 -2.90
N ARG A 263 -9.34 -3.73 -1.81
CA ARG A 263 -9.19 -5.13 -1.37
C ARG A 263 -10.53 -5.82 -1.21
N TYR A 264 -11.41 -5.23 -0.40
CA TYR A 264 -12.75 -5.78 -0.15
C TYR A 264 -13.55 -5.96 -1.46
N THR A 265 -13.47 -4.99 -2.38
CA THR A 265 -14.21 -5.02 -3.65
C THR A 265 -13.74 -6.16 -4.53
N ILE A 266 -12.43 -6.28 -4.76
CA ILE A 266 -11.84 -7.31 -5.61
C ILE A 266 -12.04 -8.69 -4.98
N LYS A 267 -11.77 -8.82 -3.68
CA LYS A 267 -11.99 -10.07 -2.94
C LYS A 267 -13.42 -10.56 -3.03
N LYS A 268 -14.40 -9.67 -2.79
CA LYS A 268 -15.82 -10.02 -2.89
C LYS A 268 -16.20 -10.41 -4.32
N ALA A 269 -15.71 -9.66 -5.30
CA ALA A 269 -15.99 -9.93 -6.71
C ALA A 269 -15.45 -11.30 -7.13
N LEU A 270 -14.18 -11.59 -6.84
CA LEU A 270 -13.56 -12.87 -7.18
C LEU A 270 -14.16 -14.02 -6.38
N SER A 271 -14.49 -13.82 -5.10
CA SER A 271 -15.21 -14.81 -4.31
C SER A 271 -16.57 -15.14 -4.95
N GLN A 272 -17.29 -14.14 -5.46
CA GLN A 272 -18.56 -14.36 -6.16
C GLN A 272 -18.34 -15.12 -7.47
N VAL A 273 -17.32 -14.77 -8.25
CA VAL A 273 -16.96 -15.48 -9.49
C VAL A 273 -16.64 -16.96 -9.21
N THR A 274 -15.76 -17.24 -8.25
CA THR A 274 -15.33 -18.60 -7.92
C THR A 274 -16.48 -19.45 -7.34
N SER A 275 -17.34 -18.87 -6.51
CA SER A 275 -18.39 -19.62 -5.79
C SER A 275 -19.71 -19.75 -6.56
N GLU A 276 -20.15 -18.69 -7.24
CA GLU A 276 -21.47 -18.63 -7.90
C GLU A 276 -21.38 -18.95 -9.40
N LEU A 277 -20.21 -18.82 -10.05
CA LEU A 277 -20.03 -18.93 -11.50
C LEU A 277 -19.02 -20.03 -11.87
N PRO A 278 -19.35 -21.32 -11.65
CA PRO A 278 -18.40 -22.43 -11.82
C PRO A 278 -17.99 -22.71 -13.27
N PHE A 279 -18.66 -22.10 -14.25
CA PHE A 279 -18.37 -22.27 -15.68
C PHE A 279 -17.29 -21.30 -16.20
N ILE A 280 -16.78 -20.40 -15.36
CA ILE A 280 -15.74 -19.43 -15.74
C ILE A 280 -14.38 -20.02 -15.34
N SER A 281 -13.61 -20.47 -16.33
CA SER A 281 -12.25 -20.99 -16.14
C SER A 281 -11.20 -19.90 -16.35
N THR A 282 -11.47 -18.97 -17.26
CA THR A 282 -10.55 -17.90 -17.64
C THR A 282 -11.18 -16.52 -17.48
N LEU A 283 -10.54 -15.67 -16.67
CA LEU A 283 -11.02 -14.31 -16.37
C LEU A 283 -10.01 -13.27 -16.85
N CYS A 284 -10.47 -12.32 -17.67
CA CYS A 284 -9.67 -11.17 -18.05
C CYS A 284 -10.04 -9.94 -17.19
N LEU A 285 -9.05 -9.31 -16.57
CA LEU A 285 -9.22 -8.09 -15.78
C LEU A 285 -8.46 -6.92 -16.40
N PRO A 286 -9.08 -5.72 -16.46
CA PRO A 286 -8.34 -4.49 -16.71
C PRO A 286 -7.57 -4.07 -15.46
N HIS A 287 -6.76 -3.02 -15.60
CA HIS A 287 -6.22 -2.33 -14.43
C HIS A 287 -7.34 -1.61 -13.66
N ILE A 288 -7.77 -2.19 -12.54
CA ILE A 288 -8.86 -1.67 -11.70
C ILE A 288 -8.29 -0.83 -10.56
N GLY A 289 -8.96 0.30 -10.25
CA GLY A 289 -8.60 1.17 -9.13
C GLY A 289 -7.95 2.50 -9.55
N CYS A 290 -7.69 2.69 -10.85
CA CYS A 290 -7.22 3.95 -11.42
C CYS A 290 -8.34 4.73 -12.14
N GLY A 291 -8.09 6.01 -12.42
CA GLY A 291 -8.96 6.84 -13.26
C GLY A 291 -10.18 7.43 -12.56
N LEU A 292 -11.39 7.12 -13.07
CA LEU A 292 -12.64 7.83 -12.75
C LEU A 292 -13.07 7.74 -11.27
N TYR A 293 -12.63 6.70 -10.55
CA TYR A 293 -13.03 6.46 -9.15
C TYR A 293 -12.36 7.42 -8.14
N GLY A 294 -11.54 8.37 -8.63
CA GLY A 294 -11.24 9.63 -7.97
C GLY A 294 -10.04 9.63 -7.01
N TYR A 295 -9.58 8.47 -6.56
CA TYR A 295 -8.39 8.39 -5.70
C TYR A 295 -7.61 7.11 -5.99
N GLN A 296 -6.30 7.26 -6.26
CA GLN A 296 -5.38 6.17 -6.58
C GLN A 296 -4.74 5.66 -5.27
N PRO A 297 -5.12 4.47 -4.76
CA PRO A 297 -4.50 3.92 -3.56
C PRO A 297 -2.99 3.73 -3.78
N ALA A 298 -2.19 3.96 -2.74
CA ALA A 298 -0.77 3.60 -2.80
C ALA A 298 -0.65 2.08 -3.02
N ARG A 299 0.17 1.67 -4.00
CA ARG A 299 0.36 0.25 -4.38
C ARG A 299 -0.94 -0.46 -4.81
N HIS A 300 -1.86 0.23 -5.48
CA HIS A 300 -3.09 -0.39 -6.00
C HIS A 300 -2.83 -1.60 -6.91
N THR A 301 -1.75 -1.59 -7.68
CA THR A 301 -1.38 -2.68 -8.59
C THR A 301 -1.02 -3.93 -7.80
N HIS A 302 -0.20 -3.78 -6.76
CA HIS A 302 0.11 -4.86 -5.82
C HIS A 302 -1.15 -5.35 -5.12
N ILE A 303 -2.02 -4.45 -4.65
CA ILE A 303 -3.29 -4.84 -4.02
C ILE A 303 -4.12 -5.70 -4.98
N LEU A 304 -4.31 -5.26 -6.22
CA LEU A 304 -5.11 -5.97 -7.21
C LEU A 304 -4.53 -7.38 -7.47
N MET A 305 -3.21 -7.47 -7.64
CA MET A 305 -2.51 -8.73 -7.89
C MET A 305 -2.52 -9.66 -6.67
N GLU A 306 -2.33 -9.13 -5.45
CA GLU A 306 -2.40 -9.88 -4.19
C GLU A 306 -3.77 -10.53 -4.03
N GLU A 307 -4.85 -9.77 -4.20
CA GLU A 307 -6.21 -10.30 -4.01
C GLU A 307 -6.58 -11.33 -5.10
N VAL A 308 -6.06 -11.19 -6.32
CA VAL A 308 -6.21 -12.21 -7.36
C VAL A 308 -5.41 -13.47 -7.04
N MET A 309 -4.19 -13.33 -6.56
CA MET A 309 -3.36 -14.46 -6.14
C MET A 309 -4.00 -15.21 -4.97
N GLU A 310 -4.50 -14.50 -3.96
CA GLU A 310 -5.25 -15.09 -2.85
C GLU A 310 -6.54 -15.78 -3.31
N ALA A 311 -7.24 -15.22 -4.30
CA ALA A 311 -8.45 -15.83 -4.86
C ALA A 311 -8.16 -17.10 -5.67
N LEU A 312 -7.03 -17.17 -6.38
CA LEU A 312 -6.59 -18.39 -7.08
C LEU A 312 -6.14 -19.47 -6.10
N LEU A 313 -5.35 -19.10 -5.09
CA LEU A 313 -4.87 -20.01 -4.05
C LEU A 313 -5.97 -20.42 -3.05
N GLN A 314 -7.05 -19.64 -2.96
CA GLN A 314 -8.19 -19.84 -2.06
C GLN A 314 -7.80 -20.01 -0.60
N VAL A 315 -6.84 -19.18 -0.15
CA VAL A 315 -6.21 -19.27 1.18
C VAL A 315 -7.23 -19.21 2.33
N GLU A 316 -8.35 -18.51 2.12
CA GLU A 316 -9.39 -18.33 3.13
C GLU A 316 -10.61 -19.25 2.97
N ALA A 317 -10.67 -20.07 1.91
CA ALA A 317 -11.84 -20.90 1.66
C ALA A 317 -11.82 -22.15 2.56
N GLU A 318 -12.89 -22.38 3.33
CA GLU A 318 -13.05 -23.62 4.11
C GLU A 318 -13.10 -24.87 3.21
N SER A 319 -13.67 -24.72 2.01
CA SER A 319 -13.74 -25.77 0.99
C SER A 319 -13.34 -25.19 -0.38
N PRO A 320 -12.06 -25.31 -0.78
CA PRO A 320 -11.59 -24.71 -2.01
C PRO A 320 -12.20 -25.38 -3.24
N ARG A 321 -12.65 -24.57 -4.20
CA ARG A 321 -13.18 -24.94 -5.50
C ARG A 321 -12.38 -24.25 -6.58
N TYR A 322 -11.37 -24.91 -7.13
CA TYR A 322 -10.50 -24.36 -8.17
C TYR A 322 -11.20 -24.35 -9.55
N THR A 323 -12.26 -23.54 -9.67
CA THR A 323 -12.99 -23.32 -10.93
C THR A 323 -12.26 -22.35 -11.85
N LEU A 324 -11.66 -21.30 -11.26
CA LEU A 324 -10.88 -20.30 -11.96
C LEU A 324 -9.44 -20.81 -12.15
N GLU A 325 -9.10 -21.20 -13.38
CA GLU A 325 -7.79 -21.75 -13.74
C GLU A 325 -6.79 -20.68 -14.19
N LYS A 326 -7.27 -19.63 -14.89
CA LYS A 326 -6.39 -18.60 -15.46
C LYS A 326 -6.96 -17.21 -15.27
N VAL A 327 -6.10 -16.29 -14.83
CA VAL A 327 -6.39 -14.86 -14.77
C VAL A 327 -5.44 -14.10 -15.68
N ILE A 328 -6.00 -13.25 -16.54
CA ILE A 328 -5.27 -12.44 -17.51
C ILE A 328 -5.47 -10.97 -17.15
N PHE A 329 -4.40 -10.27 -16.82
CA PHE A 329 -4.41 -8.83 -16.71
C PHE A 329 -4.07 -8.23 -18.08
N CYS A 330 -4.98 -7.42 -18.62
CA CYS A 330 -4.79 -6.76 -19.90
C CYS A 330 -4.96 -5.25 -19.76
N ASP A 331 -3.95 -4.49 -20.22
CA ASP A 331 -4.05 -3.04 -20.30
C ASP A 331 -3.56 -2.53 -21.67
N LYS A 332 -4.18 -1.45 -22.14
CA LYS A 332 -3.82 -0.77 -23.39
C LYS A 332 -2.56 0.09 -23.21
N ASP A 333 -2.24 0.53 -21.99
CA ASP A 333 -1.06 1.32 -21.68
C ASP A 333 0.13 0.44 -21.28
N ALA A 334 1.23 0.57 -22.02
CA ALA A 334 2.46 -0.16 -21.79
C ALA A 334 3.05 0.09 -20.40
N ASN A 335 2.94 1.30 -19.87
CA ASN A 335 3.50 1.62 -18.55
C ASN A 335 2.71 0.94 -17.43
N THR A 336 1.39 0.94 -17.56
CA THR A 336 0.50 0.23 -16.63
C THR A 336 0.72 -1.28 -16.70
N ALA A 337 0.90 -1.85 -17.90
CA ALA A 337 1.22 -3.26 -18.07
C ALA A 337 2.60 -3.64 -17.49
N ARG A 338 3.62 -2.77 -17.60
CA ARG A 338 4.91 -2.96 -16.92
C ARG A 338 4.80 -2.88 -15.40
N ALA A 339 3.99 -1.97 -14.87
CA ALA A 339 3.73 -1.91 -13.43
C ALA A 339 3.02 -3.19 -12.93
N LEU A 340 2.09 -3.75 -13.71
CA LEU A 340 1.45 -5.05 -13.43
C LEU A 340 2.48 -6.18 -13.46
N LYS A 341 3.40 -6.19 -14.42
CA LYS A 341 4.52 -7.14 -14.47
C LYS A 341 5.37 -7.07 -13.21
N GLU A 342 5.84 -5.88 -12.83
CA GLU A 342 6.68 -5.68 -11.64
C GLU A 342 5.97 -6.17 -10.37
N ALA A 343 4.69 -5.85 -10.23
CA ALA A 343 3.89 -6.32 -9.09
C ALA A 343 3.72 -7.86 -9.09
N LEU A 344 3.56 -8.49 -10.27
CA LEU A 344 3.48 -9.93 -10.39
C LEU A 344 4.81 -10.62 -10.03
N ASP A 345 5.94 -10.05 -10.45
CA ASP A 345 7.28 -10.56 -10.09
C ASP A 345 7.52 -10.48 -8.57
N ASP A 346 7.20 -9.33 -7.96
CA ASP A 346 7.31 -9.12 -6.51
C ASP A 346 6.46 -10.16 -5.74
N LEU A 347 5.28 -10.49 -6.26
CA LEU A 347 4.39 -11.48 -5.64
C LEU A 347 4.85 -12.91 -5.87
N ALA A 348 5.38 -13.21 -7.06
CA ALA A 348 5.99 -14.50 -7.33
C ALA A 348 7.12 -14.79 -6.33
N GLU A 349 7.95 -13.79 -6.01
CA GLU A 349 8.99 -13.91 -4.98
C GLU A 349 8.42 -14.13 -3.57
N GLN A 350 7.25 -13.56 -3.25
CA GLN A 350 6.64 -13.73 -1.93
C GLN A 350 5.96 -15.08 -1.77
N TRP A 351 5.23 -15.54 -2.79
CA TRP A 351 4.32 -16.68 -2.69
C TRP A 351 4.90 -17.98 -3.24
N VAL A 352 5.74 -17.95 -4.28
CA VAL A 352 6.34 -19.15 -4.86
C VAL A 352 7.54 -19.58 -4.02
N PRO A 353 7.51 -20.76 -3.36
CA PRO A 353 8.57 -21.18 -2.43
C PRO A 353 9.97 -21.22 -3.06
N GLU A 354 10.05 -21.54 -4.35
CA GLU A 354 11.30 -21.63 -5.10
C GLU A 354 11.92 -20.26 -5.38
N ARG A 355 11.07 -19.23 -5.55
CA ARG A 355 11.50 -17.85 -5.82
C ARG A 355 11.69 -17.03 -4.55
N GLN A 356 11.30 -17.55 -3.37
CA GLN A 356 11.45 -16.84 -2.10
C GLN A 356 12.92 -16.50 -1.82
N LEU A 357 13.17 -15.21 -1.64
CA LEU A 357 14.48 -14.68 -1.27
C LEU A 357 14.55 -14.41 0.24
N VAL A 358 15.68 -14.75 0.84
CA VAL A 358 16.00 -14.46 2.23
C VAL A 358 17.42 -13.93 2.34
N PRO A 359 17.72 -13.07 3.34
CA PRO A 359 19.09 -12.69 3.66
C PRO A 359 19.96 -13.93 3.92
N TYR A 360 21.17 -13.95 3.37
CA TYR A 360 22.15 -15.01 3.57
C TYR A 360 22.39 -15.31 5.07
N GLU A 361 22.46 -14.26 5.89
CA GLU A 361 22.58 -14.39 7.35
C GLU A 361 21.43 -15.22 7.94
N THR A 362 20.19 -14.95 7.53
CA THR A 362 18.98 -15.64 7.98
C THR A 362 18.98 -17.09 7.51
N TYR A 363 19.26 -17.32 6.22
CA TYR A 363 19.32 -18.66 5.63
C TYR A 363 20.35 -19.55 6.34
N HIS A 364 21.59 -19.05 6.51
CA HIS A 364 22.64 -19.82 7.17
C HIS A 364 22.31 -20.04 8.64
N THR A 365 21.75 -19.03 9.32
CA THR A 365 21.31 -19.17 10.71
C THR A 365 20.24 -20.25 10.81
N ASP A 366 19.26 -20.29 9.92
CA ASP A 366 18.20 -21.30 9.92
C ASP A 366 18.72 -22.71 9.61
N LYS A 367 19.66 -22.86 8.66
CA LYS A 367 20.29 -24.16 8.37
C LYS A 367 21.24 -24.65 9.46
N THR A 368 21.93 -23.74 10.15
CA THR A 368 22.89 -24.08 11.21
C THR A 368 22.31 -24.01 12.61
N LYS A 369 21.04 -23.60 12.76
CA LYS A 369 20.27 -23.67 14.01
C LYS A 369 20.24 -25.12 14.47
N ARG A 370 21.20 -25.47 15.33
CA ARG A 370 21.10 -26.66 16.16
C ARG A 370 20.00 -26.39 17.16
N VAL A 371 18.95 -27.21 17.13
CA VAL A 371 17.97 -27.22 18.21
C VAL A 371 18.73 -27.69 19.45
N LEU A 372 19.14 -26.75 20.29
CA LEU A 372 19.66 -27.07 21.60
C LEU A 372 18.43 -27.43 22.44
N GLU A 373 18.14 -28.72 22.56
CA GLU A 373 17.24 -29.21 23.59
C GLU A 373 17.90 -28.93 24.94
N ILE A 374 17.56 -27.79 25.52
CA ILE A 374 18.02 -27.48 26.87
C ILE A 374 17.00 -28.10 27.82
N PRO A 375 17.38 -29.12 28.63
CA PRO A 375 16.46 -29.71 29.58
C PRO A 375 15.96 -28.61 30.52
N ALA A 376 14.64 -28.43 30.61
CA ALA A 376 14.00 -27.36 31.37
C ALA A 376 14.52 -27.24 32.82
N LYS A 377 14.95 -28.36 33.42
CA LYS A 377 15.51 -28.38 34.77
C LYS A 377 16.87 -27.66 34.88
N LYS A 378 17.77 -27.74 33.89
CA LYS A 378 19.13 -27.15 33.98
C LYS A 378 19.16 -25.65 33.72
N PHE A 379 18.42 -25.14 32.71
CA PHE A 379 18.46 -23.70 32.39
C PHE A 379 17.81 -22.83 33.46
N PHE A 380 16.65 -23.27 33.98
CA PHE A 380 15.91 -22.51 34.98
C PHE A 380 16.52 -22.62 36.38
N GLN A 381 17.18 -23.73 36.73
CA GLN A 381 17.74 -23.92 38.08
C GLN A 381 19.20 -23.47 38.22
N GLU A 382 20.05 -23.66 37.19
CA GLU A 382 21.48 -23.36 37.29
C GLU A 382 21.87 -22.02 36.63
N GLY A 383 21.27 -21.67 35.48
CA GLY A 383 21.64 -20.48 34.71
C GLY A 383 21.10 -19.15 35.26
N ASN A 384 19.90 -19.15 35.86
CA ASN A 384 19.29 -17.93 36.37
C ASN A 384 19.68 -17.55 37.81
N ARG A 385 20.29 -18.48 38.58
CA ARG A 385 20.72 -18.21 39.96
C ARG A 385 22.03 -17.44 40.05
N ARG A 386 22.88 -17.50 39.01
CA ARG A 386 24.10 -16.69 38.89
C ARG A 386 23.99 -15.73 37.71
N LYS A 387 22.99 -14.83 37.76
CA LYS A 387 23.20 -13.51 37.17
C LYS A 387 24.25 -12.82 38.03
N GLU A 388 25.52 -13.18 37.87
CA GLU A 388 26.59 -12.24 38.18
C GLU A 388 26.25 -11.01 37.36
N LYS A 389 25.73 -9.98 38.03
CA LYS A 389 25.73 -8.65 37.48
C LYS A 389 27.20 -8.34 37.29
N ILE A 390 27.75 -8.66 36.12
CA ILE A 390 28.92 -8.00 35.57
C ILE A 390 28.44 -6.57 35.35
N SER A 391 28.35 -5.84 36.46
CA SER A 391 27.92 -4.46 36.42
C SER A 391 29.04 -3.75 35.70
N PHE A 392 28.68 -3.13 34.59
CA PHE A 392 29.54 -2.26 33.80
C PHE A 392 30.30 -1.22 34.66
N LYS A 393 29.88 -1.00 35.92
CA LYS A 393 30.56 -0.19 36.93
C LYS A 393 32.01 -0.62 37.20
N ARG A 394 32.36 -1.92 37.14
CA ARG A 394 33.74 -2.37 37.48
C ARG A 394 34.78 -1.91 36.43
N HIS A 395 34.36 -1.68 35.18
CA HIS A 395 35.21 -1.10 34.14
C HIS A 395 35.01 0.41 33.95
N HIS A 396 33.94 1.00 34.50
CA HIS A 396 33.64 2.42 34.35
C HIS A 396 34.59 3.34 35.13
N SER A 397 35.20 2.84 36.22
CA SER A 397 36.20 3.58 37.00
C SER A 397 37.51 3.80 36.22
N VAL A 398 37.88 2.86 35.35
CA VAL A 398 39.00 3.03 34.41
C VAL A 398 38.68 4.11 33.38
N THR A 399 37.43 4.17 32.90
CA THR A 399 36.98 5.19 31.94
C THR A 399 36.88 6.60 32.55
N ARG A 400 36.61 6.72 33.85
CA ARG A 400 36.44 8.02 34.53
C ARG A 400 37.75 8.69 34.95
N ARG A 401 38.78 7.94 35.34
CA ARG A 401 40.10 8.52 35.72
C ARG A 401 40.93 8.99 34.52
N MET A 402 40.58 8.53 33.33
CA MET A 402 41.27 8.82 32.08
C MET A 402 40.31 9.47 31.08
N GLY A 403 39.50 10.45 31.49
CA GLY A 403 38.54 11.12 30.59
C GLY A 403 39.18 11.71 29.33
N VAL A 404 40.45 12.14 29.44
CA VAL A 404 41.29 12.58 28.32
C VAL A 404 41.67 11.40 27.42
N MET A 405 42.13 10.27 27.98
CA MET A 405 42.48 9.06 27.22
C MET A 405 41.26 8.41 26.57
N TYR A 406 40.09 8.39 27.23
CA TYR A 406 38.85 7.93 26.62
C TYR A 406 38.43 8.83 25.45
N ARG A 407 38.51 10.15 25.61
CA ARG A 407 38.18 11.11 24.52
C ARG A 407 39.18 11.07 23.37
N ASN A 408 40.47 10.84 23.65
CA ASN A 408 41.54 10.84 22.65
C ASN A 408 41.75 9.47 22.00
N SER A 409 41.52 8.37 22.72
CA SER A 409 41.93 7.02 22.31
C SER A 409 40.78 6.03 22.09
N ILE A 410 39.58 6.22 22.66
CA ILE A 410 38.48 5.25 22.51
C ILE A 410 37.27 5.90 21.82
N ARG A 411 36.93 7.15 22.15
CA ARG A 411 35.78 7.87 21.57
C ARG A 411 35.91 8.13 20.07
N ARG A 412 37.14 8.31 19.57
CA ARG A 412 37.40 8.45 18.12
C ARG A 412 37.16 7.13 17.36
N PHE A 413 37.29 5.99 18.05
CA PHE A 413 37.19 4.65 17.48
C PHE A 413 35.92 3.91 17.89
N MET A 414 35.09 4.49 18.77
CA MET A 414 33.72 4.04 18.94
C MET A 414 33.00 4.37 17.64
N TRP A 415 33.07 3.43 16.70
CA TRP A 415 32.04 3.19 15.71
C TRP A 415 30.73 3.45 16.42
N ARG A 416 30.03 4.51 16.04
CA ARG A 416 28.66 4.68 16.52
C ARG A 416 27.88 3.73 15.62
N PRO A 417 27.47 2.53 16.08
CA PRO A 417 26.68 1.63 15.24
C PRO A 417 25.41 2.35 14.76
N ALA A 418 24.91 3.30 15.55
CA ALA A 418 23.82 4.21 15.18
C ALA A 418 24.11 5.16 13.99
N ARG A 419 25.34 5.22 13.46
CA ARG A 419 25.74 6.05 12.31
C ARG A 419 26.34 5.25 11.15
N CYS A 420 26.37 3.92 11.25
CA CYS A 420 26.74 3.05 10.15
C CYS A 420 25.45 2.48 9.59
N LEU A 421 25.25 2.57 8.28
CA LEU A 421 24.16 1.84 7.66
C LEU A 421 24.56 0.36 7.70
N LYS A 422 23.63 -0.49 8.12
CA LYS A 422 23.83 -1.93 7.97
C LYS A 422 24.00 -2.18 6.46
N PRO A 423 25.03 -2.91 6.00
CA PRO A 423 25.15 -3.21 4.58
C PRO A 423 23.86 -3.90 4.11
N ASN A 424 23.49 -3.66 2.87
CA ASN A 424 22.35 -4.36 2.29
C ASN A 424 22.60 -5.88 2.38
N PRO A 425 21.60 -6.66 2.82
CA PRO A 425 21.77 -8.09 2.94
C PRO A 425 22.01 -8.70 1.56
N PHE A 426 22.96 -9.63 1.48
CA PHE A 426 23.10 -10.49 0.31
C PHE A 426 21.92 -11.46 0.29
N LEU A 427 21.13 -11.45 -0.79
CA LEU A 427 19.93 -12.27 -0.91
C LEU A 427 20.26 -13.63 -1.53
N VAL A 428 19.69 -14.68 -0.95
CA VAL A 428 19.76 -16.05 -1.47
C VAL A 428 18.37 -16.68 -1.54
N HIS A 429 18.19 -17.62 -2.45
CA HIS A 429 16.96 -18.42 -2.52
C HIS A 429 16.80 -19.25 -1.24
N LYS A 430 15.59 -19.24 -0.67
CA LYS A 430 15.27 -19.93 0.58
C LYS A 430 15.39 -21.45 0.45
N SER A 431 14.99 -22.01 -0.69
CA SER A 431 15.03 -23.45 -0.98
C SER A 431 16.46 -23.93 -1.21
N THR A 432 17.18 -23.32 -2.15
CA THR A 432 18.50 -23.77 -2.60
C THR A 432 19.66 -23.16 -1.82
N GLY A 433 19.56 -21.88 -1.43
CA GLY A 433 20.66 -21.07 -0.90
C GLY A 433 21.54 -20.44 -1.96
N GLU A 434 21.19 -20.61 -3.23
CA GLU A 434 21.90 -19.98 -4.34
C GLU A 434 21.68 -18.46 -4.32
N PRO A 435 22.67 -17.68 -4.78
CA PRO A 435 22.54 -16.23 -4.82
C PRO A 435 21.39 -15.81 -5.73
N ALA A 436 20.61 -14.82 -5.28
CA ALA A 436 19.62 -14.19 -6.14
C ALA A 436 20.30 -13.52 -7.34
N ALA A 437 19.58 -13.41 -8.45
CA ALA A 437 20.08 -12.78 -9.66
C ALA A 437 20.54 -11.32 -9.42
N PRO A 438 21.53 -10.80 -10.18
CA PRO A 438 22.17 -9.50 -9.90
C PRO A 438 21.22 -8.31 -9.89
N ASP A 439 20.18 -8.35 -10.71
CA ASP A 439 19.09 -7.38 -10.81
C ASP A 439 18.18 -7.37 -9.58
N ARG A 440 18.09 -8.50 -8.87
CA ARG A 440 17.33 -8.65 -7.62
C ARG A 440 18.15 -8.41 -6.37
N GLN A 441 19.48 -8.33 -6.49
CA GLN A 441 20.31 -7.90 -5.38
C GLN A 441 20.08 -6.42 -5.10
N PRO A 442 19.92 -6.03 -3.82
CA PRO A 442 19.77 -4.63 -3.48
C PRO A 442 21.01 -3.84 -3.93
N PRO A 443 20.84 -2.64 -4.54
CA PRO A 443 21.97 -1.88 -5.08
C PRO A 443 22.95 -1.52 -3.96
N PRO A 444 24.24 -1.37 -4.25
CA PRO A 444 25.24 -1.07 -3.22
C PRO A 444 24.91 0.26 -2.52
N THR A 445 24.63 0.20 -1.22
CA THR A 445 24.44 1.39 -0.39
C THR A 445 25.78 1.82 0.23
N PRO A 446 26.06 3.12 0.31
CA PRO A 446 27.25 3.58 1.01
C PRO A 446 27.15 3.18 2.49
N PHE A 447 28.20 2.56 3.03
CA PHE A 447 28.27 2.04 4.41
C PHE A 447 28.02 3.08 5.52
N TYR A 448 28.00 4.37 5.17
CA TYR A 448 28.00 5.48 6.11
C TYR A 448 26.82 6.42 5.90
N TYR A 449 26.27 6.97 7.00
CA TYR A 449 25.33 8.09 6.92
C TYR A 449 25.93 9.29 6.17
N ARG A 450 25.08 10.04 5.46
CA ARG A 450 25.43 11.28 4.75
C ARG A 450 26.33 12.17 5.63
N GLY A 451 27.57 12.43 5.18
CA GLY A 451 28.56 13.26 5.90
C GLY A 451 29.60 12.50 6.74
N VAL A 452 29.58 11.18 6.76
CA VAL A 452 30.65 10.35 7.33
C VAL A 452 31.48 9.78 6.16
N THR A 453 32.70 10.26 6.02
CA THR A 453 33.66 9.77 5.01
C THR A 453 34.40 8.55 5.53
N HIS A 454 34.80 7.64 4.63
CA HIS A 454 35.64 6.44 4.83
C HIS A 454 37.01 6.72 5.48
N ILE A 455 37.33 7.98 5.73
CA ILE A 455 38.55 8.37 6.43
C ILE A 455 38.35 8.04 7.92
N LEU A 456 38.97 6.93 8.37
CA LEU A 456 39.07 6.48 9.77
C LEU A 456 39.52 7.60 10.73
N PHE A 457 40.14 8.64 10.19
CA PHE A 457 40.48 9.88 10.88
C PHE A 457 39.74 11.02 10.18
N PRO A 458 38.69 11.62 10.77
CA PRO A 458 38.21 12.89 10.25
C PRO A 458 39.39 13.85 10.29
N VAL A 459 39.90 14.18 9.10
CA VAL A 459 40.86 15.26 8.93
C VAL A 459 40.22 16.47 9.60
N PRO A 460 40.86 17.11 10.59
CA PRO A 460 40.28 18.26 11.25
C PRO A 460 39.99 19.30 10.16
N ARG A 461 38.71 19.47 9.82
CA ARG A 461 38.28 20.59 8.99
C ARG A 461 38.55 21.83 9.84
N THR A 462 39.63 22.52 9.52
CA THR A 462 39.94 23.83 10.09
C THR A 462 38.76 24.73 9.78
N GLY A 463 38.18 25.36 10.81
CA GLY A 463 37.08 26.32 10.63
C GLY A 463 37.50 27.58 9.86
N PHE A 464 38.80 27.71 9.60
CA PHE A 464 39.43 28.78 8.84
C PHE A 464 39.55 28.38 7.37
N LYS A 465 38.92 29.15 6.48
CA LYS A 465 39.01 28.97 5.02
C LYS A 465 40.45 29.06 4.48
N SER A 466 41.36 29.69 5.22
CA SER A 466 42.77 29.85 4.86
C SER A 466 43.61 28.59 5.07
N GLN A 467 43.11 27.62 5.83
CA GLN A 467 43.77 26.34 6.08
C GLN A 467 43.03 25.23 5.32
N ARG A 468 43.78 24.46 4.53
CA ARG A 468 43.29 23.26 3.82
C ARG A 468 44.17 22.07 4.18
N VAL A 469 43.73 20.87 3.84
CA VAL A 469 44.54 19.66 4.05
C VAL A 469 44.96 19.11 2.70
N ASP A 470 46.26 18.89 2.53
CA ASP A 470 46.84 18.30 1.32
C ASP A 470 46.55 16.78 1.25
N SER A 471 46.74 16.21 0.06
CA SER A 471 46.67 14.78 -0.28
C SER A 471 47.40 13.86 0.72
N LYS A 472 48.46 14.35 1.37
CA LYS A 472 49.24 13.63 2.40
C LYS A 472 48.70 13.80 3.83
N GLY A 473 47.54 14.43 4.01
CA GLY A 473 46.91 14.64 5.31
C GLY A 473 47.55 15.75 6.17
N ARG A 474 48.46 16.56 5.61
CA ARG A 474 49.07 17.71 6.31
C ARG A 474 48.19 18.95 6.16
N ILE A 475 48.03 19.73 7.22
CA ILE A 475 47.38 21.04 7.14
C ILE A 475 48.35 22.00 6.44
N VAL A 476 47.91 22.60 5.34
CA VAL A 476 48.68 23.54 4.53
C VAL A 476 47.82 24.78 4.34
N GLY A 477 48.38 25.94 4.61
CA GLY A 477 47.65 27.21 4.57
C GLY A 477 48.38 28.30 5.33
N ASP A 478 47.85 29.51 5.25
CA ASP A 478 48.44 30.66 5.93
C ASP A 478 48.11 30.58 7.44
N ASP A 479 49.13 30.46 8.29
CA ASP A 479 49.00 30.34 9.76
C ASP A 479 48.60 31.66 10.44
N ARG A 480 48.50 32.74 9.66
CA ARG A 480 48.01 34.03 10.15
C ARG A 480 46.52 33.91 10.42
N ILE A 481 46.17 33.88 11.71
CA ILE A 481 44.79 33.98 12.19
C ILE A 481 44.20 35.28 11.60
N PRO A 482 43.20 35.23 10.72
CA PRO A 482 42.57 36.44 10.21
C PRO A 482 41.98 37.21 11.40
N ASN A 483 42.25 38.51 11.49
CA ASN A 483 41.76 39.37 12.57
C ASN A 483 40.23 39.26 12.67
N MET A 484 39.74 38.53 13.69
CA MET A 484 38.31 38.22 13.88
C MET A 484 37.43 39.47 14.00
N GLY A 485 38.00 40.65 14.23
CA GLY A 485 37.29 41.92 14.30
C GLY A 485 36.71 42.42 12.97
N MET A 486 37.16 41.93 11.81
CA MET A 486 36.66 42.45 10.51
C MET A 486 35.49 41.66 9.91
N GLU A 487 35.35 40.37 10.22
CA GLU A 487 34.29 39.53 9.63
C GLU A 487 33.02 39.44 10.50
N VAL A 488 33.07 39.87 11.76
CA VAL A 488 31.91 39.90 12.68
C VAL A 488 31.35 41.32 12.78
N LYS A 489 30.97 41.92 11.64
CA LYS A 489 29.92 42.95 11.68
C LYS A 489 28.57 42.21 11.63
N PRO A 490 27.68 42.36 12.62
CA PRO A 490 26.34 41.82 12.51
C PRO A 490 25.68 42.45 11.27
N ARG A 491 25.15 41.61 10.39
CA ARG A 491 24.26 42.07 9.32
C ARG A 491 22.98 42.58 9.98
N ASN A 492 22.63 43.84 9.72
CA ASN A 492 21.28 44.35 9.96
C ASN A 492 20.27 43.65 9.04
#